data_AF-A0A348TS00-F1
#
_entry.id   AF-A0A348TS00-F1
#
_cell.length_a   1.000
_cell.length_b   1.000
_cell.length_c   1.000
_cell.angle_alpha   90.00
_cell.angle_beta   90.00
_cell.angle_gamma   90.00
#
_symmetry.space_group_name_H-M   'P 1'
#
loop_
_entity.id
_entity.type
_entity.pdbx_description
1 polymer ?
#
loop_
_entity_poly.entity_id
_entity_poly.type
_entity_poly.pdbx_seq_one_letter_code
_entity_poly.pdbx_strand_id
1 'polypeptide(L)'
;MVFIFVTFAWLLFKLPEFSHVILYLQAMLHNLGKNSDVKKNIIILVYSFPVMAYHFNGYLREKGLDSITQKYKYVFYGMMLFLLILNSGTTADFIYFQF
;
A
#
# COMPACT_ATOMS: atom_id res chain seq x y z
N MET A 1 -11.03 3.15 8.74
CA MET A 1 -11.44 4.57 8.71
C MET A 1 -10.29 5.52 9.01
N VAL A 2 -9.54 5.33 10.10
CA VAL A 2 -8.39 6.20 10.47
C VAL A 2 -7.38 6.37 9.33
N PHE A 3 -6.91 5.27 8.72
CA PHE A 3 -5.94 5.33 7.62
C PHE A 3 -6.38 6.21 6.45
N ILE A 4 -7.65 6.12 6.02
CA ILE A 4 -8.17 6.89 4.90
C ILE A 4 -8.17 8.38 5.24
N PHE A 5 -8.67 8.73 6.44
CA PHE A 5 -8.71 10.11 6.90
C PHE A 5 -7.31 10.72 6.96
N VAL A 6 -6.37 10.02 7.58
CA VAL A 6 -4.96 10.44 7.66
C VAL A 6 -4.35 10.59 6.27
N THR A 7 -4.62 9.67 5.34
CA THR A 7 -4.10 9.72 3.97
C THR A 7 -4.57 10.98 3.22
N PHE A 8 -5.84 11.37 3.36
CA PHE A 8 -6.34 12.59 2.75
C PHE A 8 -5.86 13.86 3.46
N ALA A 9 -5.83 13.85 4.80
CA ALA A 9 -5.28 14.97 5.59
C ALA A 9 -3.81 15.23 5.24
N TRP A 10 -3.06 14.19 4.89
CA TRP A 10 -1.66 14.30 4.48
C TRP A 10 -1.44 15.17 3.24
N LEU A 11 -2.42 15.24 2.32
CA LEU A 11 -2.31 16.08 1.12
C LEU A 11 -2.13 17.57 1.48
N LEU A 12 -2.71 18.02 2.59
CA LEU A 12 -2.58 19.40 3.10
C LEU A 12 -1.15 19.73 3.52
N PHE A 13 -0.37 18.74 3.97
CA PHE A 13 1.02 18.94 4.38
C PHE A 13 2.00 18.75 3.22
N LYS A 14 1.65 17.91 2.25
CA LYS A 14 2.53 17.63 1.11
C LYS A 14 2.49 18.70 0.03
N LEU A 15 1.36 19.39 -0.13
CA LEU A 15 1.16 20.43 -1.14
C LEU A 15 1.25 21.82 -0.49
N PRO A 16 2.03 22.76 -1.09
CA PRO A 16 2.32 24.05 -0.46
C PRO A 16 1.09 24.97 -0.38
N GLU A 17 0.16 24.86 -1.32
CA GLU A 17 -1.07 25.67 -1.38
C GLU A 17 -2.32 24.79 -1.32
N PHE A 18 -3.35 25.28 -0.63
CA PHE A 18 -4.64 24.59 -0.54
C PHE A 18 -5.34 24.43 -1.90
N SER A 19 -5.12 25.38 -2.82
CA SER A 19 -5.58 25.35 -4.20
C SER A 19 -5.16 24.06 -4.92
N HIS A 20 -3.92 23.61 -4.71
CA HIS A 20 -3.37 22.40 -5.33
C HIS A 20 -4.06 21.13 -4.82
N VAL A 21 -4.48 21.11 -3.55
CA VAL A 21 -5.18 19.97 -2.96
C VAL A 21 -6.55 19.79 -3.63
N ILE A 22 -7.30 20.88 -3.81
CA ILE A 22 -8.60 20.87 -4.50
C ILE A 22 -8.42 20.41 -5.95
N LEU A 23 -7.45 20.99 -6.66
CA LEU A 23 -7.16 20.61 -8.05
C LEU A 23 -6.77 19.13 -8.17
N TYR A 24 -5.99 18.61 -7.23
CA TYR A 24 -5.61 17.20 -7.20
C TYR A 24 -6.83 16.28 -7.01
N LEU A 25 -7.74 16.62 -6.09
CA LEU A 25 -8.99 15.89 -5.88
C LEU A 25 -9.89 15.92 -7.13
N GLN A 26 -10.03 17.08 -7.77
CA GLN A 26 -10.79 17.23 -9.02
C GLN A 26 -10.16 16.41 -10.15
N ALA A 27 -8.83 16.43 -10.27
CA ALA A 27 -8.10 15.67 -11.26
C ALA A 27 -8.26 14.16 -11.05
N MET A 28 -8.31 13.67 -9.80
CA MET A 28 -8.59 12.25 -9.53
C MET A 28 -9.95 11.82 -10.06
N LEU A 29 -10.98 12.64 -9.89
CA LEU A 29 -12.34 12.34 -10.38
C LEU A 29 -12.46 12.46 -11.90
N HIS A 30 -11.84 13.48 -12.50
CA HIS A 30 -11.91 13.71 -13.95
C HIS A 30 -11.04 12.75 -14.78
N ASN A 31 -9.96 12.18 -14.21
CA ASN A 31 -9.06 11.29 -14.94
C ASN A 31 -9.40 9.79 -14.82
N LEU A 32 -10.54 9.41 -14.25
CA LEU A 32 -10.93 8.01 -14.09
C LEU A 32 -11.00 7.24 -15.42
N GLY A 33 -11.41 7.91 -16.50
CA GLY A 33 -11.50 7.32 -17.84
C GLY A 33 -10.26 7.49 -18.72
N LYS A 34 -9.19 8.11 -18.20
CA LYS A 34 -7.97 8.34 -18.98
C LYS A 34 -7.15 7.05 -19.06
N ASN A 35 -6.63 6.75 -20.25
CA ASN A 35 -5.71 5.63 -20.43
C ASN A 35 -4.53 5.77 -19.47
N SER A 36 -4.46 4.86 -18.51
CA SER A 36 -3.39 4.78 -17.53
C SER A 36 -2.25 3.93 -18.08
N ASP A 37 -1.05 4.21 -17.60
CA ASP A 37 0.13 3.43 -17.98
C ASP A 37 0.01 2.02 -17.38
N VAL A 38 -0.23 1.04 -18.26
CA VAL A 38 -0.40 -0.36 -17.89
C VAL A 38 0.80 -0.88 -17.10
N LYS A 39 2.02 -0.44 -17.42
CA LYS A 39 3.23 -0.88 -16.68
C LYS A 39 3.19 -0.37 -15.25
N LYS A 40 2.84 0.90 -15.05
CA LYS A 40 2.73 1.49 -13.70
C LYS A 40 1.63 0.80 -12.90
N ASN A 41 0.49 0.52 -13.51
CA ASN A 41 -0.61 -0.18 -12.85
C ASN A 41 -0.21 -1.59 -12.41
N ILE A 42 0.49 -2.34 -13.26
CA ILE A 42 0.98 -3.68 -12.90
C ILE A 42 1.93 -3.59 -11.71
N ILE A 43 2.86 -2.63 -11.71
CA ILE A 43 3.80 -2.43 -10.61
C ILE A 43 3.06 -2.13 -9.30
N ILE A 44 2.06 -1.24 -9.34
CA ILE A 44 1.23 -0.92 -8.17
C ILE A 44 0.54 -2.18 -7.66
N LEU A 45 -0.07 -2.97 -8.55
CA LEU A 45 -0.77 -4.21 -8.18
C LEU A 45 0.19 -5.23 -7.56
N VAL A 46 1.39 -5.41 -8.13
CA VAL A 46 2.40 -6.32 -7.60
C VAL A 46 2.86 -5.90 -6.21
N TYR A 47 3.08 -4.61 -5.97
CA TYR A 47 3.47 -4.10 -4.64
C TYR A 47 2.31 -4.09 -3.64
N SER A 48 1.06 -3.92 -4.07
CA SER A 48 -0.11 -3.98 -3.17
C SER A 48 -0.54 -5.42 -2.84
N PHE A 49 -0.19 -6.39 -3.69
CA PHE A 49 -0.63 -7.78 -3.56
C PHE A 49 -0.28 -8.42 -2.20
N PRO A 50 0.94 -8.29 -1.65
CA PRO A 50 1.28 -8.88 -0.35
C PRO A 50 0.41 -8.36 0.80
N VAL A 51 0.09 -7.06 0.78
CA VAL A 51 -0.76 -6.41 1.79
C VAL A 51 -2.20 -6.93 1.68
N MET A 52 -2.74 -7.00 0.46
CA MET A 52 -4.07 -7.54 0.23
C MET A 52 -4.16 -9.02 0.64
N ALA A 53 -3.15 -9.82 0.28
CA ALA A 53 -3.07 -11.22 0.66
C ALA A 53 -3.02 -11.41 2.19
N TYR A 54 -2.28 -10.55 2.90
CA TYR A 54 -2.23 -10.57 4.37
C TYR A 54 -3.61 -10.31 5.01
N HIS A 55 -4.31 -9.26 4.56
CA HIS A 55 -5.64 -8.95 5.09
C HIS A 55 -6.68 -10.02 4.73
N PHE A 56 -6.63 -10.55 3.51
CA PHE A 56 -7.51 -11.63 3.09
C PHE A 56 -7.29 -12.90 3.92
N ASN A 57 -6.03 -13.24 4.21
CA ASN A 57 -5.69 -14.36 5.08
C ASN A 57 -6.19 -14.13 6.53
N GLY A 58 -6.02 -12.93 7.07
CA GLY A 58 -6.56 -12.57 8.39
C GLY A 58 -8.07 -12.79 8.48
N TYR A 59 -8.80 -12.38 7.43
CA TYR A 59 -10.25 -12.61 7.32
C TYR A 59 -10.62 -14.10 7.24
N LEU A 60 -9.87 -14.92 6.50
CA LEU A 60 -10.09 -16.37 6.43
C LEU A 60 -9.80 -17.06 7.78
N ARG A 61 -8.84 -16.55 8.53
CA ARG A 61 -8.52 -17.04 9.88
C ARG A 61 -9.63 -16.79 10.87
N GLU A 62 -10.26 -15.61 10.83
CA GLU A 62 -11.45 -15.32 11.64
C GLU A 62 -12.60 -16.30 11.34
N LYS A 63 -12.70 -16.78 10.10
CA LYS A 63 -13.68 -17.80 9.68
C LYS A 63 -13.25 -19.24 9.96
N GLY A 64 -12.10 -19.48 10.58
CA GLY A 64 -11.62 -20.82 10.94
C GLY A 64 -11.14 -21.68 9.76
N LEU A 65 -10.92 -21.08 8.58
CA LEU A 65 -10.48 -21.79 7.36
C LEU A 65 -8.95 -21.90 7.24
N ASP A 66 -8.21 -21.58 8.32
CA ASP A 66 -6.79 -21.26 8.25
C ASP A 66 -5.89 -22.43 8.69
N SER A 67 -5.68 -23.38 7.78
CA SER A 67 -4.74 -24.49 7.94
C SER A 67 -3.45 -24.31 7.12
N ILE A 68 -3.58 -23.76 5.91
CA ILE A 68 -2.46 -23.71 4.96
C ILE A 68 -1.44 -22.63 5.35
N THR A 69 -1.88 -21.46 5.83
CA THR A 69 -0.93 -20.36 6.03
C THR A 69 -0.04 -20.58 7.24
N GLN A 70 -0.55 -21.22 8.29
CA GLN A 70 0.23 -21.63 9.47
C GLN A 70 1.37 -22.57 9.10
N LYS A 71 1.12 -23.52 8.20
CA LYS A 71 2.13 -24.49 7.76
C LYS A 71 3.26 -23.85 6.95
N TYR A 72 3.00 -22.80 6.18
CA TYR A 72 4.02 -22.19 5.31
C TYR A 72 4.58 -20.84 5.83
N LYS A 73 4.25 -20.45 7.07
CA LYS A 73 4.73 -19.20 7.68
C LYS A 73 6.25 -19.00 7.57
N TYR A 74 7.04 -20.06 7.79
CA TYR A 74 8.49 -19.97 7.73
C TYR A 74 9.01 -19.61 6.33
N VAL A 75 8.35 -20.07 5.26
CA VAL A 75 8.72 -19.72 3.88
C VAL A 75 8.49 -18.23 3.63
N PHE A 76 7.33 -17.70 4.05
CA PHE A 76 7.01 -16.29 3.89
C PHE A 76 7.97 -15.39 4.67
N TYR A 77 8.31 -15.75 5.91
CA TYR A 77 9.29 -14.99 6.69
C TYR A 77 10.70 -15.07 6.09
N GLY A 78 11.12 -16.24 5.60
CA GLY A 78 12.40 -16.39 4.90
C GLY A 78 12.47 -15.56 3.63
N MET A 79 11.40 -15.55 2.83
CA MET A 79 11.29 -14.72 1.63
C MET A 79 11.31 -13.22 1.96
N MET A 80 10.60 -12.80 3.00
CA MET A 80 10.63 -11.40 3.47
C MET A 80 12.05 -10.98 3.87
N LEU A 81 12.76 -11.83 4.62
CA LEU A 81 14.13 -11.58 5.07
C LEU A 81 15.10 -11.51 3.88
N PHE A 82 14.96 -12.42 2.92
CA PHE A 82 15.71 -12.41 1.67
C PHE A 82 15.50 -11.12 0.85
N LEU A 83 14.25 -10.68 0.71
CA LEU A 83 13.91 -9.44 0.01
C LEU A 83 14.49 -8.21 0.71
N LEU A 84 14.45 -8.17 2.04
CA LEU A 84 14.97 -7.06 2.84
C LEU A 84 16.50 -6.94 2.71
N ILE A 85 17.21 -8.08 2.70
CA ILE A 85 18.67 -8.11 2.51
C ILE A 85 19.06 -7.68 1.10
N LEU A 86 18.36 -8.16 0.07
CA LEU A 86 18.71 -7.87 -1.33
C LEU A 86 18.19 -6.52 -1.83
N ASN A 87 17.19 -5.95 -1.15
CA ASN A 87 16.58 -4.68 -1.51
C ASN A 87 16.36 -3.85 -0.24
N SER A 88 17.45 -3.26 0.27
CA SER A 88 17.44 -2.41 1.46
C SER A 88 16.77 -1.05 1.25
N GLY A 89 16.19 -0.80 0.07
CA GLY A 89 15.56 0.48 -0.29
C GLY A 89 16.56 1.64 -0.33
N THR A 90 16.11 2.80 -0.81
CA THR A 90 16.87 4.04 -0.65
C THR A 90 16.66 4.58 0.76
N THR A 91 17.70 5.17 1.35
CA THR A 91 17.66 5.92 2.62
C THR A 91 16.91 7.25 2.46
N ALA A 92 15.78 7.27 1.76
CA ALA A 92 14.95 8.46 1.68
C ALA A 92 14.31 8.70 3.05
N ASP A 93 14.31 9.96 3.50
CA ASP A 93 13.80 10.39 4.80
C ASP A 93 12.44 9.76 5.10
N PHE A 94 12.49 8.70 5.89
CA PHE A 94 11.31 7.96 6.30
C PHE A 94 10.58 8.85 7.29
N ILE A 95 9.61 9.62 6.80
CA ILE A 95 8.77 10.43 7.68
C ILE A 95 7.91 9.46 8.49
N TYR A 96 8.39 9.17 9.70
CA TYR A 96 7.72 8.34 10.69
C TYR A 96 6.46 9.10 11.16
N PHE A 97 5.30 8.72 10.63
CA PHE A 97 4.07 8.89 11.37
C PHE A 97 3.72 7.55 12.00
N GLN A 98 4.19 7.36 13.22
CA GLN A 98 3.55 6.40 14.11
C GLN A 98 2.15 6.91 14.39
N PHE A 99 1.16 6.13 13.96
CA PHE A 99 -0.17 6.10 14.54
C PHE A 99 -0.37 4.71 15.13
#